data_AF-A0A3P8MYQ6-F1
#
_entry.id   AF-A0A3P8MYQ6-F1
#
_cell.length_a   1.000
_cell.length_b   1.000
_cell.length_c   1.000
_cell.angle_alpha   90.00
_cell.angle_beta   90.00
_cell.angle_gamma   90.00
#
_symmetry.space_group_name_H-M   'P 1'
#
loop_
_entity.id
_entity.type
_entity.pdbx_description
1 polymer ?
#
loop_
_entity_poly.entity_id
_entity_poly.type
_entity_poly.pdbx_seq_one_letter_code
_entity_poly.pdbx_strand_id
1 'polypeptide(L)'
;YLAYGISSSGSDWVTIQVLRIQDKHVLPDTVSWVKFSNISWTHDSKGFFYSRYPAPKEGDNLDAGTETNANLNHELYYHFLATDQSEDILCWKDPDNPKHTRPASVTEDGQYVLLYTFETCDPVNKVYYCDLSALPDGLEIYKETNNLLPFVKLVDSFDASYLDVANDGSVFTFRTNKDAPRY
;
A
#
# COMPACT_ATOMS: atom_id res chain seq x y z
N TYR A 1 -10.90 14.21 3.67
CA TYR A 1 -11.52 13.52 2.53
C TYR A 1 -11.92 12.11 2.96
N LEU A 2 -12.73 11.41 2.17
CA LEU A 2 -13.03 9.99 2.35
C LEU A 2 -12.61 9.26 1.07
N ALA A 3 -11.63 8.37 1.15
CA ALA A 3 -11.36 7.42 0.08
C ALA A 3 -12.06 6.09 0.41
N TYR A 4 -12.74 5.51 -0.56
CA TYR A 4 -13.52 4.30 -0.37
C TYR A 4 -13.38 3.38 -1.59
N GLY A 5 -13.33 2.07 -1.33
CA GLY A 5 -13.26 1.05 -2.35
C GLY A 5 -14.64 0.62 -2.83
N ILE A 6 -14.80 0.48 -4.14
CA ILE A 6 -15.98 -0.11 -4.78
C ILE A 6 -15.56 -1.42 -5.44
N SER A 7 -16.25 -2.51 -5.10
CA SER A 7 -16.13 -3.80 -5.77
C SER A 7 -17.39 -4.09 -6.56
N SER A 8 -17.23 -4.68 -7.75
CA SER A 8 -18.34 -5.04 -8.64
C SER A 8 -18.50 -6.56 -8.71
N SER A 9 -19.74 -7.03 -8.79
CA SER A 9 -20.07 -8.45 -9.04
C SER A 9 -19.44 -9.47 -8.06
N GLY A 10 -19.15 -9.04 -6.83
CA GLY A 10 -18.52 -9.91 -5.81
C GLY A 10 -17.03 -10.18 -6.03
N SER A 11 -16.40 -9.49 -6.98
CA SER A 11 -14.96 -9.55 -7.19
C SER A 11 -14.20 -8.88 -6.06
N ASP A 12 -13.03 -9.42 -5.68
CA ASP A 12 -12.12 -8.74 -4.75
C ASP A 12 -11.38 -7.56 -5.41
N TRP A 13 -11.52 -7.35 -6.73
CA TRP A 13 -11.00 -6.14 -7.36
C TRP A 13 -11.75 -4.92 -6.84
N VAL A 14 -10.97 -3.90 -6.52
CA VAL A 14 -11.44 -2.64 -5.96
C VAL A 14 -11.02 -1.50 -6.89
N THR A 15 -11.98 -0.60 -7.13
CA THR A 15 -11.70 0.76 -7.60
C THR A 15 -11.85 1.72 -6.42
N ILE A 16 -10.79 2.43 -6.06
CA ILE A 16 -10.87 3.48 -5.03
C ILE A 16 -11.38 4.76 -5.69
N GLN A 17 -12.34 5.39 -5.02
CA GLN A 17 -12.89 6.71 -5.34
C GLN A 17 -12.67 7.65 -4.14
N VAL A 18 -12.56 8.96 -4.39
CA VAL A 18 -12.39 9.95 -3.34
C VAL A 18 -13.60 10.88 -3.26
N LEU A 19 -14.13 11.07 -2.05
CA LEU A 19 -15.23 11.96 -1.74
C LEU A 19 -14.74 13.12 -0.86
N ARG A 20 -15.08 14.35 -1.27
CA ARG A 20 -15.03 15.51 -0.37
C ARG A 20 -16.24 15.48 0.57
N ILE A 21 -15.96 15.31 1.86
CA ILE A 21 -16.99 15.08 2.89
C ILE A 21 -17.94 16.28 3.02
N GLN A 22 -17.41 17.49 2.90
CA GLN A 22 -18.15 18.72 3.23
C GLN A 22 -19.39 18.94 2.35
N ASP A 23 -19.32 18.58 1.07
CA ASP A 23 -20.40 18.74 0.10
C ASP A 23 -20.79 17.43 -0.60
N LYS A 24 -20.19 16.30 -0.20
CA LYS A 24 -20.40 14.97 -0.78
C LYS A 24 -20.08 14.93 -2.28
N HIS A 25 -19.17 15.79 -2.72
CA HIS A 25 -18.69 15.77 -4.10
C HIS A 25 -17.67 14.66 -4.29
N VAL A 26 -17.94 13.74 -5.23
CA VAL A 26 -16.96 12.73 -5.66
C VAL A 26 -15.94 13.43 -6.56
N LEU A 27 -14.67 13.35 -6.19
CA LEU A 27 -13.55 13.89 -6.96
C LEU A 27 -13.28 13.02 -8.20
N PRO A 28 -12.57 13.54 -9.23
CA PRO A 28 -12.26 12.77 -10.43
C PRO A 28 -11.28 11.60 -10.19
N ASP A 29 -10.60 11.59 -9.04
CA ASP A 29 -9.66 10.58 -8.58
C ASP A 29 -10.24 9.17 -8.68
N THR A 30 -9.70 8.35 -9.59
CA THR A 30 -10.10 6.96 -9.78
C THR A 30 -8.87 6.06 -9.81
N VAL A 31 -8.74 5.19 -8.81
CA VAL A 31 -7.59 4.28 -8.67
C VAL A 31 -8.04 2.84 -8.86
N SER A 32 -7.62 2.23 -9.96
CA SER A 32 -8.00 0.87 -10.36
C SER A 32 -6.95 -0.18 -10.01
N TRP A 33 -7.31 -1.45 -10.19
CA TRP A 33 -6.43 -2.63 -9.99
C TRP A 33 -5.97 -2.83 -8.55
N VAL A 34 -6.75 -2.31 -7.60
CA VAL A 34 -6.49 -2.47 -6.17
C VAL A 34 -7.06 -3.81 -5.71
N LYS A 35 -6.26 -4.58 -4.97
CA LYS A 35 -6.69 -5.82 -4.30
C LYS A 35 -5.73 -6.10 -3.15
N PHE A 36 -6.24 -6.54 -2.00
CA PHE A 36 -5.45 -6.81 -0.78
C PHE A 36 -4.61 -5.60 -0.28
N SER A 37 -5.21 -4.41 -0.29
CA SER A 37 -4.56 -3.15 0.05
C SER A 37 -5.28 -2.41 1.18
N ASN A 38 -4.50 -1.63 1.95
CA ASN A 38 -5.03 -0.53 2.77
C ASN A 38 -5.20 0.74 1.93
N ILE A 39 -5.86 1.76 2.49
CA ILE A 39 -5.85 3.14 1.98
C ILE A 39 -5.28 4.00 3.11
N SER A 40 -3.97 4.25 3.08
CA SER A 40 -3.27 4.84 4.22
C SER A 40 -2.85 6.28 3.94
N TRP A 41 -3.58 7.22 4.54
CA TRP A 41 -3.40 8.65 4.33
C TRP A 41 -2.15 9.18 5.01
N THR A 42 -1.48 10.11 4.34
CA THR A 42 -0.48 10.97 4.99
C THR A 42 -1.17 12.07 5.79
N HIS A 43 -0.53 12.52 6.86
CA HIS A 43 -1.08 13.56 7.74
C HIS A 43 -1.20 14.94 7.07
N ASP A 44 -0.40 15.21 6.05
CA ASP A 44 -0.51 16.43 5.26
C ASP A 44 -1.78 16.48 4.39
N SER A 45 -2.57 15.40 4.38
CA SER A 45 -3.83 15.26 3.62
C SER A 45 -3.67 15.46 2.11
N LYS A 46 -2.45 15.34 1.57
CA LYS A 46 -2.19 15.48 0.13
C LYS A 46 -2.54 14.21 -0.65
N GLY A 47 -2.58 13.05 0.01
CA GLY A 47 -2.73 11.78 -0.67
C GLY A 47 -2.69 10.57 0.27
N PHE A 48 -2.60 9.39 -0.34
CA PHE A 48 -2.59 8.13 0.40
C PHE A 48 -1.72 7.08 -0.30
N PHE A 49 -1.12 6.21 0.52
CA PHE A 49 -0.51 4.97 0.08
C PHE A 49 -1.57 3.91 -0.19
N TYR A 50 -1.37 3.17 -1.27
CA TYR A 50 -2.17 2.01 -1.62
C TYR A 50 -1.32 1.03 -2.43
N SER A 51 -1.73 -0.22 -2.45
CA SER A 51 -1.07 -1.28 -3.20
C SER A 51 -1.99 -1.79 -4.30
N ARG A 52 -1.41 -2.11 -5.46
CA ARG A 52 -2.15 -2.60 -6.63
C ARG A 52 -1.36 -3.64 -7.40
N TYR A 53 -2.07 -4.42 -8.19
CA TYR A 53 -1.46 -5.28 -9.20
C TYR A 53 -1.28 -4.52 -10.52
N PRO A 54 -0.34 -4.94 -11.38
CA PRO A 54 -0.21 -4.37 -12.71
C PRO A 54 -1.51 -4.53 -13.49
N ALA A 55 -1.88 -3.49 -14.25
CA ALA A 55 -3.00 -3.57 -15.17
C ALA A 55 -2.75 -4.66 -16.25
N PRO A 56 -3.80 -5.36 -16.72
CA PRO A 56 -3.71 -6.23 -17.88
C PRO A 56 -3.19 -5.48 -19.11
N LYS A 57 -2.52 -6.18 -20.03
CA LYS A 57 -2.05 -5.56 -21.26
C LYS A 57 -3.23 -5.35 -22.20
N GLU A 58 -3.17 -4.30 -23.04
CA GLU A 58 -4.18 -4.08 -24.08
C GLU A 58 -4.37 -5.34 -24.93
N GLY A 59 -5.62 -5.83 -25.03
CA GLY A 59 -5.98 -7.05 -25.74
C GLY A 59 -6.18 -8.29 -24.87
N ASP A 60 -5.77 -8.26 -23.60
CA ASP A 60 -6.17 -9.26 -22.61
C ASP A 60 -7.65 -8.99 -22.26
N ASN A 61 -8.58 -9.68 -22.92
CA ASN A 61 -10.02 -9.68 -22.57
C ASN A 61 -10.21 -10.41 -21.23
N LEU A 62 -9.77 -9.80 -20.14
CA LEU A 62 -9.97 -10.27 -18.78
C LEU A 62 -11.06 -9.39 -18.15
N ASP A 63 -12.27 -9.93 -18.05
CA ASP A 63 -13.33 -9.32 -17.24
C ASP A 63 -12.92 -9.44 -15.77
N ALA A 64 -12.52 -8.32 -15.18
CA ALA A 64 -12.04 -8.24 -13.80
C ALA A 64 -13.02 -8.94 -12.82
N GLY A 65 -12.56 -10.01 -12.19
CA GLY A 65 -13.32 -10.88 -11.30
C GLY A 65 -13.72 -12.25 -11.89
N THR A 66 -13.45 -12.50 -13.17
CA THR A 66 -13.68 -13.81 -13.81
C THR A 66 -12.39 -14.52 -14.24
N GLU A 67 -11.26 -13.81 -14.18
CA GLU A 67 -9.96 -14.38 -14.46
C GLU A 67 -9.55 -15.43 -13.43
N THR A 68 -8.88 -16.48 -13.91
CA THR A 68 -8.29 -17.54 -13.07
C THR A 68 -6.78 -17.38 -12.92
N ASN A 69 -6.23 -16.27 -13.39
CA ASN A 69 -4.80 -16.01 -13.38
C ASN A 69 -4.34 -15.69 -11.95
N ALA A 70 -3.09 -16.06 -11.63
CA ALA A 70 -2.50 -15.67 -10.36
C ALA A 70 -2.23 -14.16 -10.35
N ASN A 71 -2.58 -13.50 -9.24
CA ASN A 71 -2.21 -12.10 -9.01
C ASN A 71 -0.72 -12.05 -8.66
N LEU A 72 0.07 -11.40 -9.51
CA LEU A 72 1.53 -11.34 -9.39
C LEU A 72 2.03 -9.90 -9.46
N ASN A 73 3.14 -9.63 -8.79
CA ASN A 73 3.82 -8.35 -8.69
C ASN A 73 2.98 -7.28 -7.96
N HIS A 74 2.60 -7.57 -6.71
CA HIS A 74 1.91 -6.58 -5.88
C HIS A 74 2.86 -5.41 -5.55
N GLU A 75 2.52 -4.21 -5.98
CA GLU A 75 3.34 -3.00 -5.89
C GLU A 75 2.71 -1.98 -4.95
N LEU A 76 3.54 -1.22 -4.24
CA LEU A 76 3.10 -0.09 -3.41
C LEU A 76 3.20 1.20 -4.21
N TYR A 77 2.13 1.98 -4.19
CA TYR A 77 2.02 3.29 -4.81
C TYR A 77 1.60 4.36 -3.80
N TYR A 78 1.88 5.61 -4.16
CA TYR A 78 1.31 6.78 -3.50
C TYR A 78 0.51 7.61 -4.51
N HIS A 79 -0.76 7.85 -4.18
CA HIS A 79 -1.67 8.67 -4.97
C HIS A 79 -1.79 10.06 -4.35
N PHE A 80 -1.53 11.09 -5.15
CA PHE A 80 -1.86 12.47 -4.77
C PHE A 80 -3.30 12.78 -5.13
N LEU A 81 -3.97 13.58 -4.30
CA LEU A 81 -5.30 14.04 -4.60
C LEU A 81 -5.36 14.87 -5.88
N ALA A 82 -6.46 14.71 -6.61
CA ALA A 82 -6.75 15.39 -7.87
C ALA A 82 -5.70 15.19 -8.97
N THR A 83 -4.97 14.06 -8.94
CA THR A 83 -4.08 13.63 -10.03
C THR A 83 -4.61 12.38 -10.72
N ASP A 84 -4.17 12.13 -11.95
CA ASP A 84 -4.53 10.88 -12.64
C ASP A 84 -3.75 9.70 -12.03
N GLN A 85 -4.32 8.49 -12.03
CA GLN A 85 -3.66 7.29 -11.52
C GLN A 85 -2.31 7.00 -12.23
N SER A 86 -2.14 7.47 -13.48
CA SER A 86 -0.86 7.35 -14.21
C SER A 86 0.26 8.22 -13.63
N GLU A 87 -0.06 9.20 -12.79
CA GLU A 87 0.90 10.08 -12.11
C GLU A 87 1.29 9.57 -10.71
N ASP A 88 0.74 8.41 -10.30
CA ASP A 88 1.03 7.81 -9.00
C ASP A 88 2.49 7.39 -8.88
N ILE A 89 3.09 7.66 -7.72
CA ILE A 89 4.48 7.32 -7.45
C ILE A 89 4.57 5.83 -7.15
N LEU A 90 5.39 5.10 -7.90
CA LEU A 90 5.78 3.74 -7.52
C LEU A 90 6.75 3.79 -6.33
N CYS A 91 6.27 3.43 -5.14
CA CYS A 91 7.04 3.50 -3.91
C CYS A 91 7.86 2.23 -3.66
N TRP A 92 7.35 1.06 -4.05
CA TRP A 92 8.04 -0.21 -3.90
C TRP A 92 7.58 -1.25 -4.95
N LYS A 93 8.55 -1.99 -5.48
CA LYS A 93 8.35 -3.22 -6.26
C LYS A 93 9.44 -4.23 -5.94
N ASP A 94 9.14 -5.50 -6.14
CA ASP A 94 10.12 -6.58 -5.99
C ASP A 94 9.72 -7.72 -6.95
N PRO A 95 10.21 -7.65 -8.21
CA PRO A 95 9.85 -8.59 -9.27
C PRO A 95 10.47 -9.98 -9.07
N ASP A 96 11.49 -10.09 -8.23
CA ASP A 96 12.13 -11.37 -7.90
C ASP A 96 11.20 -12.23 -7.02
N ASN A 97 10.27 -11.60 -6.30
CA ASN A 97 9.27 -12.27 -5.47
C ASN A 97 7.85 -11.85 -5.89
N PRO A 98 7.36 -12.35 -7.04
CA PRO A 98 6.13 -11.86 -7.65
C PRO A 98 4.87 -12.28 -6.90
N LYS A 99 4.93 -13.32 -6.05
CA LYS A 99 3.78 -13.82 -5.29
C LYS A 99 3.52 -13.05 -3.99
N HIS A 100 4.49 -12.26 -3.52
CA HIS A 100 4.36 -11.56 -2.25
C HIS A 100 3.29 -10.47 -2.31
N THR A 101 2.47 -10.37 -1.26
CA THR A 101 1.55 -9.23 -1.07
C THR A 101 2.19 -8.18 -0.17
N ARG A 102 1.88 -6.90 -0.44
CA ARG A 102 2.59 -5.78 0.16
C ARG A 102 1.67 -4.63 0.61
N PRO A 103 0.78 -4.84 1.61
CA PRO A 103 0.01 -3.73 2.18
C PRO A 103 0.92 -2.80 3.00
N ALA A 104 0.56 -1.53 3.07
CA ALA A 104 1.27 -0.52 3.86
C ALA A 104 0.34 0.24 4.80
N SER A 105 0.91 0.78 5.88
CA SER A 105 0.24 1.70 6.80
C SER A 105 1.17 2.83 7.22
N VAL A 106 0.66 4.05 7.25
CA VAL A 106 1.30 5.21 7.88
C VAL A 106 1.06 5.10 9.39
N THR A 107 2.10 5.38 10.18
CA THR A 107 2.03 5.38 11.65
C THR A 107 1.11 6.49 12.15
N GLU A 108 0.62 6.34 13.38
CA GLU A 108 -0.34 7.29 13.97
C GLU A 108 0.24 8.70 14.19
N ASP A 109 1.57 8.84 14.26
CA ASP A 109 2.23 10.15 14.29
C ASP A 109 2.48 10.74 12.88
N GLY A 110 2.20 9.98 11.83
CA GLY A 110 2.37 10.37 10.43
C GLY A 110 3.82 10.33 9.92
N GLN A 111 4.78 9.91 10.74
CA GLN A 111 6.21 10.02 10.42
C GLN A 111 6.74 8.86 9.57
N TYR A 112 6.18 7.67 9.72
CA TYR A 112 6.67 6.48 9.05
C TYR A 112 5.59 5.85 8.19
N VAL A 113 5.99 5.28 7.06
CA VAL A 113 5.18 4.27 6.36
C VAL A 113 5.80 2.90 6.60
N LEU A 114 5.00 1.98 7.12
CA LEU A 114 5.33 0.59 7.34
C LEU A 114 4.85 -0.23 6.15
N LEU A 115 5.74 -1.03 5.58
CA LEU A 115 5.44 -1.96 4.50
C LEU A 115 5.51 -3.38 5.05
N TYR A 116 4.37 -4.06 5.03
CA TYR A 116 4.27 -5.46 5.41
C TYR A 116 4.42 -6.32 4.16
N THR A 117 5.22 -7.38 4.23
CA THR A 117 5.29 -8.37 3.13
C THR A 117 4.84 -9.73 3.63
N PHE A 118 3.94 -10.38 2.88
CA PHE A 118 3.47 -11.73 3.13
C PHE A 118 3.71 -12.61 1.91
N GLU A 119 4.10 -13.87 2.11
CA GLU A 119 4.31 -14.86 1.03
C GLU A 119 3.13 -15.83 0.90
N THR A 120 2.49 -16.18 2.01
CA THR A 120 1.39 -17.15 2.12
C THR A 120 0.32 -16.63 3.09
N CYS A 121 -0.64 -17.49 3.47
CA CYS A 121 -1.61 -17.20 4.52
C CYS A 121 -1.09 -17.53 5.93
N ASP A 122 0.16 -17.96 6.07
CA ASP A 122 0.76 -18.19 7.38
C ASP A 122 0.87 -16.87 8.16
N PRO A 123 0.70 -16.87 9.49
CA PRO A 123 0.77 -15.66 10.30
C PRO A 123 2.23 -15.26 10.55
N VAL A 124 2.96 -14.99 9.46
CA VAL A 124 4.33 -14.51 9.44
C VAL A 124 4.47 -13.41 8.38
N ASN A 125 5.30 -12.41 8.67
CA ASN A 125 5.50 -11.31 7.75
C ASN A 125 6.86 -10.65 7.93
N LYS A 126 7.33 -10.02 6.85
CA LYS A 126 8.41 -9.03 6.91
C LYS A 126 7.83 -7.67 7.26
N VAL A 127 8.66 -6.79 7.82
CA VAL A 127 8.30 -5.40 8.12
C VAL A 127 9.45 -4.51 7.68
N TYR A 128 9.18 -3.63 6.72
CA TYR A 128 10.09 -2.55 6.35
C TYR A 128 9.47 -1.21 6.73
N TYR A 129 10.28 -0.18 6.91
CA TYR A 129 9.79 1.16 7.17
C TYR A 129 10.49 2.20 6.30
N CYS A 130 9.81 3.28 5.99
CA CYS A 130 10.41 4.49 5.42
C CYS A 130 10.02 5.67 6.31
N ASP A 131 11.01 6.49 6.69
CA ASP A 131 10.81 7.73 7.43
C ASP A 131 10.44 8.83 6.43
N LEU A 132 9.17 9.24 6.44
CA LEU A 132 8.62 10.26 5.56
C LEU A 132 9.15 11.65 5.90
N SER A 133 9.51 11.90 7.16
CA SER A 133 10.07 13.18 7.61
C SER A 133 11.51 13.39 7.16
N ALA A 134 12.22 12.30 6.89
CA ALA A 134 13.58 12.31 6.37
C ALA A 134 13.67 12.54 4.85
N LEU A 135 12.53 12.68 4.16
CA LEU A 135 12.48 12.99 2.73
C LEU A 135 12.57 14.52 2.53
N PRO A 136 13.72 15.09 2.13
CA PRO A 136 13.97 16.53 2.18
C PRO A 136 13.02 17.36 1.30
N ASP A 137 12.56 16.78 0.19
CA ASP A 137 11.64 17.42 -0.77
C ASP A 137 10.27 16.72 -0.82
N GLY A 138 9.93 15.94 0.22
CA GLY A 138 8.68 15.18 0.29
C GLY A 138 8.58 14.03 -0.71
N LEU A 139 7.35 13.62 -1.01
CA LEU A 139 7.08 12.54 -1.96
C LEU A 139 7.12 13.03 -3.41
N GLU A 140 6.90 14.32 -3.64
CA GLU A 140 6.80 14.93 -4.97
C GLU A 140 8.05 14.68 -5.84
N ILE A 141 9.26 14.71 -5.27
CA ILE A 141 10.52 14.43 -5.98
C ILE A 141 10.58 13.02 -6.61
N TYR A 142 9.82 12.07 -6.07
CA TYR A 142 9.77 10.70 -6.58
C TYR A 142 8.90 10.57 -7.84
N LYS A 143 8.05 11.57 -8.16
CA LYS A 143 7.37 11.64 -9.47
C LYS A 143 8.36 11.86 -10.61
N GLU A 144 9.37 12.69 -10.38
CA GLU A 144 10.33 13.11 -11.41
C GLU A 144 11.47 12.10 -11.58
N THR A 145 11.93 11.53 -10.47
CA THR A 145 13.13 10.69 -10.46
C THR A 145 12.86 9.23 -10.80
N ASN A 146 11.61 8.76 -10.70
CA ASN A 146 11.21 7.36 -10.85
C ASN A 146 12.00 6.39 -9.94
N ASN A 147 12.55 6.91 -8.83
CA ASN A 147 13.21 6.13 -7.81
C ASN A 147 12.17 5.51 -6.85
N LEU A 148 12.51 4.39 -6.23
CA LEU A 148 11.71 3.81 -5.15
C LEU A 148 11.99 4.53 -3.83
N LEU A 149 11.06 4.45 -2.88
CA LEU A 149 11.29 4.97 -1.53
C LEU A 149 12.40 4.16 -0.83
N PRO A 150 13.24 4.81 -0.01
CA PRO A 150 14.39 4.18 0.64
C PRO A 150 13.96 3.37 1.88
N PHE A 151 13.15 2.34 1.68
CA PHE A 151 12.70 1.47 2.77
C PHE A 151 13.88 0.78 3.46
N VAL A 152 13.91 0.88 4.79
CA VAL A 152 14.81 0.14 5.67
C VAL A 152 14.14 -1.16 6.10
N LYS A 153 14.88 -2.27 5.98
CA LYS A 153 14.36 -3.60 6.30
C LYS A 153 14.53 -3.90 7.80
N LEU A 154 13.48 -3.69 8.59
CA LEU A 154 13.49 -3.97 10.03
C LEU A 154 13.43 -5.47 10.33
N VAL A 155 12.53 -6.19 9.66
CA VAL A 155 12.43 -7.66 9.68
C VAL A 155 12.44 -8.15 8.23
N ASP A 156 13.46 -8.92 7.84
CA ASP A 156 13.64 -9.46 6.47
C ASP A 156 13.51 -10.99 6.39
N SER A 157 12.77 -11.59 7.32
CA SER A 157 12.48 -13.03 7.39
C SER A 157 11.00 -13.30 7.61
N PHE A 158 10.54 -14.50 7.22
CA PHE A 158 9.19 -15.01 7.50
C PHE A 158 9.21 -15.95 8.71
N ASP A 159 9.66 -15.45 9.87
CA ASP A 159 9.88 -16.25 11.08
C ASP A 159 8.79 -16.07 12.14
N ALA A 160 8.12 -14.90 12.14
CA ALA A 160 7.05 -14.55 13.05
C ALA A 160 6.13 -13.50 12.43
N SER A 161 4.95 -13.29 13.04
CA SER A 161 4.13 -12.11 12.74
C SER A 161 4.63 -10.91 13.52
N TYR A 162 4.55 -9.74 12.91
CA TYR A 162 4.85 -8.46 13.53
C TYR A 162 3.81 -7.46 13.04
N LEU A 163 2.92 -7.03 13.94
CA LEU A 163 1.89 -6.05 13.65
C LEU A 163 2.11 -4.83 14.53
N ASP A 164 2.22 -3.64 13.92
CA ASP A 164 2.38 -2.40 14.67
C ASP A 164 1.18 -2.14 15.59
N VAL A 165 1.47 -1.60 16.77
CA VAL A 165 0.47 -1.19 17.76
C VAL A 165 0.58 0.30 18.03
N ALA A 166 1.80 0.80 18.23
CA ALA A 166 2.09 2.20 18.49
C ALA A 166 3.58 2.48 18.31
N ASN A 167 3.94 3.76 18.22
CA ASN A 167 5.32 4.22 18.30
C ASN A 167 5.44 5.54 19.08
N ASP A 168 6.55 5.70 19.81
CA ASP A 168 6.98 6.95 20.42
C ASP A 168 8.28 7.38 19.74
N GLY A 169 8.16 8.21 18.69
CA GLY A 169 9.28 8.51 17.79
C GLY A 169 9.79 7.22 17.12
N SER A 170 11.08 6.94 17.26
CA SER A 170 11.69 5.74 16.66
C SER A 170 11.53 4.45 17.48
N VAL A 171 10.82 4.48 18.61
CA VAL A 171 10.59 3.31 19.46
C VAL A 171 9.22 2.72 19.16
N PHE A 172 9.20 1.53 18.58
CA PHE A 172 7.97 0.86 18.13
C PHE A 172 7.54 -0.26 19.09
N THR A 173 6.23 -0.37 19.28
CA THR A 173 5.58 -1.50 19.94
C THR A 173 4.88 -2.36 18.91
N PHE A 174 5.24 -3.64 18.86
CA PHE A 174 4.63 -4.63 17.96
C PHE A 174 3.94 -5.75 18.75
N ARG A 175 2.79 -6.21 18.26
CA ARG A 175 2.26 -7.53 18.62
C ARG A 175 2.96 -8.59 17.77
N THR A 176 3.46 -9.64 18.40
CA THR A 176 4.20 -10.70 17.72
C THR A 176 3.95 -12.08 18.31
N ASN A 177 4.13 -13.11 17.49
CA ASN A 177 4.13 -14.51 17.89
C ASN A 177 5.52 -15.12 18.05
N LYS A 178 6.57 -14.30 17.92
CA LYS A 178 7.95 -14.72 18.08
C LYS A 178 8.15 -15.35 19.47
N ASP A 179 8.47 -16.64 19.49
CA ASP A 179 8.63 -17.45 20.71
C ASP A 179 7.40 -17.42 21.65
N ALA A 180 6.22 -17.11 21.09
CA ALA A 180 4.98 -16.87 21.82
C ALA A 180 3.77 -17.47 21.07
N PRO A 181 3.53 -18.79 21.16
CA PRO A 181 2.50 -19.47 20.35
C PRO A 181 1.04 -19.20 20.75
N ARG A 182 0.79 -18.43 21.82
CA ARG A 182 -0.55 -18.07 22.33
C ARG A 182 -0.72 -16.54 22.40
N TYR A 183 -0.45 -15.88 21.29
CA TYR A 183 -0.37 -14.42 21.13
C TYR A 183 -1.67 -13.78 20.65
#